data_AF-A0A351NTW4-F1
#
_entry.id   AF-A0A351NTW4-F1
#
_cell.length_a   1.000
_cell.length_b   1.000
_cell.length_c   1.000
_cell.angle_alpha   90.00
_cell.angle_beta   90.00
_cell.angle_gamma   90.00
#
_symmetry.space_group_name_H-M   'P 1'
#
loop_
_entity.id
_entity.type
_entity.pdbx_description
1 polymer ?
#
loop_
_entity_poly.entity_id
_entity_poly.type
_entity_poly.pdbx_seq_one_letter_code
_entity_poly.pdbx_strand_id
1 'polypeptide(L)' 'LKSPEALSRVAATEPDLILSIRFGLILPQTIIDLPKYGVINLHSGLLPVYRGV' A
#
# COMPACT_ATOMS: atom_id res chain seq x y z
N LEU A 1 -4.87 -2.19 -9.12
CA LEU A 1 -4.55 -3.17 -8.06
C LEU A 1 -5.67 -4.15 -7.72
N LYS A 2 -6.93 -3.91 -8.13
CA LYS A 2 -8.02 -4.87 -7.92
C LYS A 2 -8.09 -6.00 -8.95
N SER A 3 -7.48 -5.82 -10.13
CA SER A 3 -7.46 -6.87 -11.14
C SER A 3 -6.54 -8.03 -10.71
N PRO A 4 -6.90 -9.29 -11.00
CA PRO A 4 -6.06 -10.45 -10.67
C PRO A 4 -4.64 -10.32 -11.23
N GLU A 5 -4.50 -9.84 -12.47
CA GLU A 5 -3.20 -9.63 -13.11
C GLU A 5 -2.32 -8.63 -12.34
N ALA A 6 -2.89 -7.52 -11.88
CA ALA A 6 -2.13 -6.53 -11.12
C ALA A 6 -1.71 -7.08 -9.75
N LEU A 7 -2.57 -7.86 -9.10
CA LEU A 7 -2.24 -8.52 -7.83
C LEU A 7 -1.10 -9.53 -8.02
N SER A 8 -1.18 -10.39 -9.05
CA SER A 8 -0.13 -11.37 -9.36
C SER A 8 1.23 -10.71 -9.62
N ARG A 9 1.24 -9.56 -10.30
CA ARG A 9 2.49 -8.81 -10.54
C ARG A 9 3.13 -8.29 -9.26
N VAL A 10 2.33 -7.87 -8.27
CA VAL A 10 2.86 -7.42 -6.96
C VAL A 10 3.27 -8.63 -6.10
N ALA A 11 2.49 -9.71 -6.11
CA ALA A 11 2.83 -10.95 -5.40
C ALA A 11 4.16 -11.54 -5.86
N ALA A 12 4.43 -11.51 -7.16
CA ALA A 12 5.66 -12.03 -7.75
C ALA A 12 6.92 -11.27 -7.35
N THR A 13 6.83 -10.09 -6.73
CA THR A 13 7.99 -9.37 -6.21
C THR A 13 8.38 -9.82 -4.80
N GLU A 14 7.61 -10.71 -4.17
CA GLU A 14 7.82 -11.24 -2.82
C GLU A 14 8.22 -10.15 -1.79
N PRO A 15 7.45 -9.05 -1.66
CA PRO A 15 7.88 -7.93 -0.86
C PRO A 15 7.76 -8.25 0.63
N ASP A 16 8.81 -7.97 1.40
CA ASP A 16 8.72 -7.97 2.87
C ASP A 16 7.95 -6.76 3.40
N LEU A 17 8.01 -5.62 2.70
CA LEU A 17 7.39 -4.34 3.08
C LEU A 17 6.98 -3.57 1.83
N ILE A 18 5.85 -2.88 1.88
CA ILE A 18 5.43 -1.94 0.83
C ILE A 18 5.40 -0.51 1.39
N LEU A 19 5.97 0.43 0.63
CA LEU A 19 5.90 1.86 0.92
C LEU A 19 4.91 2.55 -0.01
N SER A 20 3.90 3.19 0.57
CA SER A 20 2.93 4.02 -0.15
C SER A 20 3.30 5.50 0.02
N ILE A 21 3.66 6.17 -1.07
CA ILE A 21 4.04 7.59 -1.08
C ILE A 21 3.19 8.31 -2.12
N ARG A 22 2.29 9.19 -1.67
CA ARG A 22 1.35 9.94 -2.54
C ARG A 22 0.67 9.04 -3.60
N PHE A 23 0.28 7.83 -3.20
CA PHE A 23 -0.38 6.89 -4.08
C PHE A 23 -1.88 7.22 -4.19
N GLY A 24 -2.34 7.56 -5.39
CA GLY A 24 -3.69 8.10 -5.61
C GLY A 24 -4.83 7.07 -5.66
N LEU A 25 -4.54 5.79 -5.50
CA LEU A 25 -5.55 4.73 -5.50
C LEU A 25 -5.69 4.12 -4.11
N ILE A 26 -6.91 3.71 -3.76
CA ILE A 26 -7.16 2.92 -2.56
C ILE A 26 -6.46 1.57 -2.72
N LEU A 27 -5.59 1.25 -1.76
CA LEU A 27 -4.98 -0.08 -1.66
C LEU A 27 -6.06 -1.07 -1.19
N PRO A 28 -6.34 -2.13 -1.97
CA PRO A 28 -7.24 -3.19 -1.51
C PRO A 28 -6.57 -3.99 -0.39
N GLN A 29 -7.38 -4.58 0.50
CA GLN A 29 -6.89 -5.36 1.64
C GLN A 29 -5.92 -6.48 1.21
N THR A 30 -6.16 -7.10 0.05
CA THR A 30 -5.28 -8.13 -0.53
C THR A 30 -3.85 -7.66 -0.80
N ILE A 31 -3.63 -6.36 -1.02
CA ILE A 31 -2.28 -5.79 -1.18
C ILE A 31 -1.70 -5.41 0.18
N ILE A 32 -2.54 -4.98 1.12
CA ILE A 32 -2.12 -4.61 2.49
C ILE A 32 -1.58 -5.82 3.24
N ASP A 33 -2.24 -6.97 3.10
CA ASP A 33 -1.91 -8.22 3.78
C ASP A 33 -0.79 -9.02 3.09
N LEU A 34 -0.37 -8.60 1.89
CA LEU A 34 0.59 -9.32 1.08
C LEU A 34 2.02 -9.30 1.67
N PRO A 35 2.61 -8.14 1.99
CA PRO A 35 3.93 -8.09 2.58
C PRO A 35 3.96 -8.51 4.05
N LYS A 36 5.02 -9.21 4.47
CA LYS A 36 5.22 -9.69 5.85
C LYS A 36 5.07 -8.60 6.91
N TYR A 37 5.57 -7.40 6.63
CA TYR A 37 5.54 -6.25 7.54
C TYR A 37 4.44 -5.23 7.19
N GLY A 38 3.54 -5.55 6.26
CA GLY A 38 2.43 -4.69 5.88
C GLY A 38 2.85 -3.51 4.98
N VAL A 39 2.05 -2.45 5.04
CA VAL A 39 2.24 -1.23 4.24
C VAL A 39 2.50 -0.05 5.16
N ILE A 40 3.58 0.69 4.92
CA ILE A 40 3.82 1.99 5.56
C ILE A 40 3.47 3.09 4.56
N ASN A 41 2.66 4.05 5.00
CA ASN A 41 2.33 5.23 4.21
C ASN A 41 3.13 6.45 4.68
N LEU A 42 3.79 7.14 3.75
CA LEU A 42 4.40 8.43 4.00
C LEU A 42 3.32 9.52 3.86
N HIS A 43 2.89 10.04 5.00
CA HIS A 43 1.96 11.16 5.07
C HIS A 43 2.71 12.50 5.02
N SER A 44 2.12 13.50 4.36
CA SER A 44 2.76 14.82 4.20
C SER A 44 2.62 15.74 5.42
N GLY A 45 1.68 15.44 6.31
CA GLY A 45 1.41 16.21 7.53
C GLY A 45 1.51 15.38 8.81
N LEU A 46 1.37 16.05 9.95
CA LEU A 46 1.36 15.38 11.25
C LEU A 46 0.02 14.66 11.49
N LEU A 47 0.05 13.34 11.63
CA LEU A 47 -1.12 12.58 12.06
C LEU A 47 -1.35 12.72 13.58
N PRO A 48 -2.60 12.73 14.06
CA PRO A 48 -3.84 12.52 13.31
C PRO A 48 -4.43 13.78 12.66
N VAL A 49 -3.84 14.97 12.88
CA VAL A 49 -4.42 16.27 12.50
C VAL A 49 -4.64 16.40 10.99
N TYR A 50 -3.69 15.93 10.17
CA TYR A 50 -3.72 16.12 8.73
C TYR A 50 -4.27 14.91 7.95
N ARG A 51 -5.06 14.01 8.55
CA ARG A 51 -5.63 12.85 7.83
C ARG A 51 -6.38 13.30 6.56
N GLY A 52 -6.16 12.60 5.46
CA GLY A 52 -6.85 12.84 4.18
C GLY A 52 -6.26 13.95 3.30
N VAL A 53 -5.22 14.65 3.75
CA VAL A 53 -4.43 15.63 2.98
C VAL A 53 -3.39 14.92 2.12
#